data_AF-A0A947HFR4-F1
#
_entry.id   AF-A0A947HFR4-F1
#
_cell.length_a   1.000
_cell.length_b   1.000
_cell.length_c   1.000
_cell.angle_alpha   90.00
_cell.angle_beta   90.00
_cell.angle_gamma   90.00
#
_symmetry.space_group_name_H-M   'P 1'
#
loop_
_entity.id
_entity.type
_entity.pdbx_description
1 polymer ?
#
loop_
_entity_poly.entity_id
_entity_poly.type
_entity_poly.pdbx_seq_one_letter_code
_entity_poly.pdbx_strand_id
1 'polypeptide(L)'
;MGGDPHATSGDAPVLIDLGDDGWARVAATALDTRDAIAARAPAILERVAALSNGLRAVAAFEAGRDGAILRASREHATEAGIWFLGDLHGDVLALEAALAAIDERDPGARVVLLGDLIDDAPARALVLRVMELMLDEPGRFTLLAGNHDDALSAPREPGGAFTSRVEPGDFALELTGPHDAALGLAYVRVVAEAPRALLFEDGLLATHAGVPHRDLLSTIRTVADLSSTACQSDFMWLRAANAPRKRPNRFALGGSFGWEDLRVFFDHVAPILGHPLTGLVRGHDHVAGPFRIDVPAAWGRTLMTLNAMSRRLPREAPGPHVRLPVIARHRPGGLPEPMALAIPNALVRTFYPEDDA
;
A
#
# COMPACT_ATOMS: atom_id res chain seq x y z
N MET A 1 27.66 10.85 2.24
CA MET A 1 26.47 11.49 1.63
C MET A 1 26.74 11.69 0.15
N GLY A 2 26.40 10.69 -0.68
CA GLY A 2 26.36 10.83 -2.13
C GLY A 2 24.90 10.88 -2.53
N GLY A 3 24.39 12.04 -2.93
CA GLY A 3 23.05 12.14 -3.51
C GLY A 3 23.00 11.35 -4.81
N ASP A 4 21.90 10.62 -5.04
CA ASP A 4 21.68 9.82 -6.24
C ASP A 4 21.53 10.76 -7.45
N PRO A 5 22.50 10.79 -8.40
CA PRO A 5 22.51 11.75 -9.51
C PRO A 5 21.48 11.43 -10.61
N HIS A 6 20.65 10.39 -10.45
CA HIS A 6 19.69 9.95 -11.45
C HIS A 6 18.23 9.93 -11.00
N ALA A 7 17.93 10.41 -9.78
CA ALA A 7 16.55 10.71 -9.43
C ALA A 7 16.10 11.93 -10.26
N THR A 8 15.45 11.69 -11.40
CA THR A 8 14.68 12.76 -12.04
C THR A 8 13.51 13.05 -11.12
N SER A 9 13.57 14.16 -10.37
CA SER A 9 12.37 14.70 -9.74
C SER A 9 11.34 14.84 -10.85
N GLY A 10 10.26 14.05 -10.80
CA GLY A 10 9.08 14.35 -11.61
C GLY A 10 8.64 15.78 -11.33
N ASP A 11 7.75 16.32 -12.17
CA ASP A 11 7.12 17.61 -11.89
C ASP A 11 6.65 17.64 -10.43
N ALA A 12 6.83 18.80 -9.78
CA ALA A 12 6.43 18.96 -8.38
C ALA A 12 4.96 18.51 -8.24
N PRO A 13 4.64 17.67 -7.23
CA PRO A 13 3.30 17.14 -7.09
C PRO A 13 2.32 18.29 -6.86
N VAL A 14 1.09 18.13 -7.35
CA VAL A 14 0.03 19.10 -7.05
C VAL A 14 -0.19 19.12 -5.55
N LEU A 15 -0.01 20.28 -4.93
CA LEU A 15 -0.25 20.44 -3.50
C LEU A 15 -1.76 20.53 -3.23
N ILE A 16 -2.24 19.71 -2.31
CA ILE A 16 -3.61 19.75 -1.79
C ILE A 16 -3.57 20.37 -0.40
N ASP A 17 -4.22 21.51 -0.28
CA ASP A 17 -4.50 22.16 1.00
C ASP A 17 -6.02 22.19 1.19
N LEU A 18 -6.49 21.64 2.31
CA LEU A 18 -7.91 21.57 2.66
C LEU A 18 -8.39 22.86 3.38
N GLY A 19 -7.47 23.80 3.62
CA GLY A 19 -7.72 24.99 4.43
C GLY A 19 -7.95 24.68 5.90
N ASP A 20 -8.05 25.72 6.73
CA ASP A 20 -8.14 25.58 8.19
C ASP A 20 -9.33 24.72 8.63
N ASP A 21 -10.51 24.94 8.05
CA ASP A 21 -11.71 24.15 8.36
C ASP A 21 -11.59 22.70 7.91
N GLY A 22 -10.93 22.44 6.78
CA GLY A 22 -10.67 21.09 6.29
C GLY A 22 -9.71 20.33 7.20
N TRP A 23 -8.60 20.95 7.59
CA TRP A 23 -7.66 20.36 8.52
C TRP A 23 -8.23 20.17 9.92
N ALA A 24 -9.12 21.06 10.38
CA ALA A 24 -9.84 20.89 11.63
C ALA A 24 -10.75 19.64 11.61
N ARG A 25 -11.44 19.39 10.48
CA ARG A 25 -12.24 18.17 10.30
C ARG A 25 -11.37 16.92 10.26
N VAL A 26 -10.27 16.94 9.49
CA VAL A 26 -9.31 15.82 9.45
C VAL A 26 -8.77 15.52 10.83
N ALA A 27 -8.37 16.54 11.59
CA ALA A 27 -7.87 16.38 12.95
C ALA A 27 -8.92 15.74 13.86
N ALA A 28 -10.18 16.22 13.82
CA ALA A 28 -11.26 15.67 14.61
C ALA A 28 -11.54 14.20 14.28
N THR A 29 -11.61 13.84 13.00
CA THR A 29 -11.82 12.45 12.57
C THR A 29 -10.64 11.57 12.94
N ALA A 30 -9.40 12.02 12.73
CA ALA A 30 -8.22 11.25 13.10
C ALA A 30 -8.11 11.04 14.62
N LEU A 31 -8.53 12.01 15.43
CA LEU A 31 -8.62 11.86 16.88
C LEU A 31 -9.71 10.84 17.28
N ASP A 32 -10.90 10.92 16.67
CA ASP A 32 -11.94 9.90 16.91
C ASP A 32 -11.46 8.50 16.51
N THR A 33 -10.84 8.37 15.34
CA THR A 33 -10.28 7.10 14.90
C THR A 33 -9.22 6.60 15.87
N ARG A 34 -8.31 7.45 16.34
CA ARG A 34 -7.26 7.04 17.30
C ARG A 34 -7.84 6.63 18.65
N ASP A 35 -8.79 7.40 19.18
CA ASP A 35 -9.19 7.34 20.59
C ASP A 35 -10.47 6.52 20.82
N ALA A 36 -11.39 6.50 19.86
CA ALA A 36 -12.72 5.89 20.02
C ALA A 36 -12.90 4.58 19.24
N ILE A 37 -12.08 4.27 18.23
CA ILE A 37 -12.27 3.07 17.41
C ILE A 37 -12.14 1.77 18.20
N ALA A 38 -11.37 1.78 19.29
CA ALA A 38 -11.26 0.63 20.20
C ALA A 38 -12.63 0.22 20.78
N ALA A 39 -13.53 1.18 21.04
CA ALA A 39 -14.88 0.89 21.50
C ALA A 39 -15.77 0.28 20.40
N ARG A 40 -15.48 0.56 19.13
CA ARG A 40 -16.17 0.00 17.95
C ARG A 40 -15.61 -1.35 17.52
N ALA A 41 -14.41 -1.71 17.97
CA ALA A 41 -13.69 -2.92 17.57
C ALA A 41 -14.52 -4.21 17.65
N PRO A 42 -15.29 -4.50 18.72
CA PRO A 42 -16.09 -5.73 18.77
C PRO A 42 -17.10 -5.83 17.61
N ALA A 43 -17.78 -4.73 17.29
CA ALA A 43 -18.77 -4.69 16.21
C ALA A 43 -18.11 -4.79 14.83
N ILE A 44 -16.96 -4.15 14.63
CA ILE A 44 -16.17 -4.26 13.39
C ILE A 44 -15.76 -5.73 13.19
N LEU A 45 -15.17 -6.36 14.21
CA LEU A 45 -14.68 -7.74 14.11
C LEU A 45 -15.81 -8.75 13.94
N GLU A 46 -16.97 -8.55 14.56
CA GLU A 46 -18.17 -9.36 14.33
C GLU A 46 -18.61 -9.28 12.86
N ARG A 47 -18.66 -8.07 12.29
CA ARG A 47 -19.00 -7.86 10.87
C ARG A 47 -17.98 -8.52 9.94
N VAL A 48 -16.68 -8.41 10.22
CA VAL A 48 -15.63 -9.11 9.44
C VAL A 48 -15.82 -10.62 9.52
N ALA A 49 -16.08 -11.16 10.72
CA ALA A 49 -16.28 -12.60 10.93
C ALA A 49 -17.53 -13.14 10.22
N ALA A 50 -18.59 -12.32 10.10
CA ALA A 50 -19.82 -12.67 9.40
C ALA A 50 -19.66 -12.79 7.87
N LEU A 51 -18.59 -12.25 7.29
CA LEU A 51 -18.31 -12.38 5.86
C LEU A 51 -17.70 -13.76 5.55
N SER A 52 -18.41 -14.53 4.71
CA SER A 52 -17.98 -15.87 4.27
C SER A 52 -16.62 -15.86 3.58
N ASN A 53 -16.33 -14.80 2.83
CA ASN A 53 -15.04 -14.57 2.15
C ASN A 53 -14.31 -13.35 2.74
N GLY A 54 -14.44 -13.10 4.05
CA GLY A 54 -13.78 -11.97 4.73
C GLY A 54 -14.03 -10.62 4.06
N LEU A 55 -13.10 -9.68 4.22
CA LEU A 55 -13.21 -8.36 3.58
C LEU A 55 -13.07 -8.40 2.05
N ARG A 56 -12.57 -9.52 1.48
CA ARG A 56 -12.56 -9.72 0.05
C ARG A 56 -13.97 -9.65 -0.55
N ALA A 57 -15.00 -10.05 0.19
CA ALA A 57 -16.40 -9.98 -0.27
C ALA A 57 -16.89 -8.55 -0.56
N VAL A 58 -16.26 -7.55 0.03
CA VAL A 58 -16.63 -6.13 -0.07
C VAL A 58 -15.54 -5.27 -0.71
N ALA A 59 -14.46 -5.90 -1.19
CA ALA A 59 -13.35 -5.19 -1.82
C ALA A 59 -13.72 -4.69 -3.23
N ALA A 60 -13.14 -3.56 -3.64
CA ALA A 60 -13.24 -3.10 -5.01
C ALA A 60 -12.52 -4.07 -5.98
N PHE A 61 -12.95 -4.08 -7.24
CA PHE A 61 -12.39 -4.89 -8.34
C PHE A 61 -12.48 -6.42 -8.17
N GLU A 62 -13.21 -6.91 -7.15
CA GLU A 62 -13.27 -8.33 -6.83
C GLU A 62 -13.81 -9.20 -7.99
N ALA A 63 -14.70 -8.64 -8.82
CA ALA A 63 -15.25 -9.32 -9.99
C ALA A 63 -14.17 -9.74 -11.01
N GLY A 64 -13.01 -9.07 -11.02
CA GLY A 64 -11.88 -9.35 -11.90
C GLY A 64 -10.81 -10.26 -11.32
N ARG A 65 -11.07 -10.96 -10.22
CA ARG A 65 -10.05 -11.76 -9.53
C ARG A 65 -9.67 -13.05 -10.26
N ASP A 66 -8.37 -13.30 -10.33
CA ASP A 66 -7.74 -14.58 -10.68
C ASP A 66 -6.68 -14.92 -9.61
N GLY A 67 -7.07 -15.73 -8.62
CA GLY A 67 -6.22 -16.06 -7.47
C GLY A 67 -5.83 -14.84 -6.63
N ALA A 68 -4.54 -14.55 -6.56
CA ALA A 68 -3.97 -13.41 -5.84
C ALA A 68 -3.91 -12.13 -6.70
N ILE A 69 -4.40 -12.16 -7.94
CA ILE A 69 -4.32 -11.05 -8.88
C ILE A 69 -5.72 -10.49 -9.14
N LEU A 70 -5.86 -9.17 -9.10
CA LEU A 70 -7.06 -8.48 -9.55
C LEU A 70 -6.87 -7.90 -10.95
N ARG A 71 -7.97 -7.82 -11.70
CA ARG A 71 -8.04 -7.11 -12.97
C ARG A 71 -9.07 -5.99 -12.89
N ALA A 72 -8.63 -4.76 -13.11
CA ALA A 72 -9.50 -3.62 -13.31
C ALA A 72 -9.79 -3.46 -14.82
N SER A 73 -11.01 -3.82 -15.21
CA SER A 73 -11.52 -3.47 -16.53
C SER A 73 -11.96 -2.00 -16.61
N ARG A 74 -12.17 -1.47 -17.83
CA ARG A 74 -12.75 -0.12 -18.02
C ARG A 74 -14.08 0.08 -17.30
N GLU A 75 -14.88 -0.97 -17.15
CA GLU A 75 -16.14 -0.94 -16.40
C GLU A 75 -15.92 -0.68 -14.89
N HIS A 76 -14.70 -0.88 -14.42
CA HIS A 76 -14.30 -0.56 -13.06
C HIS A 76 -13.76 0.88 -12.88
N ALA A 77 -13.67 1.69 -13.93
CA ALA A 77 -13.47 3.12 -13.76
C ALA A 77 -14.82 3.73 -13.36
N THR A 78 -14.95 4.19 -12.11
CA THR A 78 -16.07 5.07 -11.76
C THR A 78 -15.86 6.43 -12.40
N GLU A 79 -16.92 7.23 -12.55
CA GLU A 79 -16.76 8.64 -12.97
C GLU A 79 -15.83 9.41 -12.02
N ALA A 80 -15.84 9.06 -10.73
CA ALA A 80 -14.95 9.61 -9.71
C ALA A 80 -13.48 9.11 -9.83
N GLY A 81 -13.22 8.04 -10.57
CA GLY A 81 -11.87 7.53 -10.79
C GLY A 81 -11.32 6.68 -9.65
N ILE A 82 -9.99 6.50 -9.66
CA ILE A 82 -9.27 5.55 -8.82
C ILE A 82 -8.05 6.26 -8.22
N TRP A 83 -7.80 6.04 -6.95
CA TRP A 83 -6.69 6.62 -6.21
C TRP A 83 -5.82 5.55 -5.55
N PHE A 84 -4.53 5.85 -5.40
CA PHE A 84 -3.53 4.99 -4.79
C PHE A 84 -2.95 5.67 -3.55
N LEU A 85 -2.90 4.92 -2.45
CA LEU A 85 -2.26 5.29 -1.19
C LEU A 85 -1.12 4.31 -0.91
N GLY A 86 0.09 4.84 -0.72
CA GLY A 86 1.27 4.04 -0.34
C GLY A 86 1.24 3.58 1.13
N ASP A 87 2.41 3.21 1.64
CA ASP A 87 2.60 2.72 3.00
C ASP A 87 2.09 3.72 4.05
N LEU A 88 1.53 3.20 5.14
CA LEU A 88 0.92 4.00 6.21
C LEU A 88 1.50 3.71 7.60
N HIS A 89 1.90 2.48 7.93
CA HIS A 89 2.58 2.15 9.20
C HIS A 89 1.92 2.80 10.45
N GLY A 90 0.63 2.55 10.66
CA GLY A 90 -0.14 3.12 11.77
C GLY A 90 -0.48 4.62 11.66
N ASP A 91 -0.17 5.30 10.56
CA ASP A 91 -0.44 6.72 10.36
C ASP A 91 -1.92 7.01 10.02
N VAL A 92 -2.76 7.02 11.06
CA VAL A 92 -4.18 7.39 10.98
C VAL A 92 -4.38 8.81 10.44
N LEU A 93 -3.52 9.77 10.81
CA LEU A 93 -3.66 11.16 10.34
C LEU A 93 -3.49 11.23 8.82
N ALA A 94 -2.50 10.54 8.28
CA ALA A 94 -2.28 10.44 6.83
C ALA A 94 -3.45 9.78 6.11
N LEU A 95 -4.01 8.69 6.67
CA LEU A 95 -5.19 8.04 6.09
C LEU A 95 -6.37 9.03 6.01
N GLU A 96 -6.76 9.65 7.12
CA GLU A 96 -7.94 10.55 7.13
C GLU A 96 -7.70 11.81 6.28
N ALA A 97 -6.47 12.34 6.25
CA ALA A 97 -6.10 13.44 5.36
C ALA A 97 -6.25 13.07 3.88
N ALA A 98 -5.79 11.87 3.51
CA ALA A 98 -5.91 11.37 2.15
C ALA A 98 -7.37 11.16 1.74
N LEU A 99 -8.19 10.56 2.61
CA LEU A 99 -9.61 10.34 2.35
C LEU A 99 -10.36 11.67 2.19
N ALA A 100 -10.13 12.65 3.08
CA ALA A 100 -10.74 13.96 2.96
C ALA A 100 -10.35 14.67 1.64
N ALA A 101 -9.08 14.59 1.25
CA ALA A 101 -8.60 15.15 -0.01
C ALA A 101 -9.21 14.47 -1.25
N ILE A 102 -9.35 13.14 -1.21
CA ILE A 102 -9.99 12.37 -2.27
C ILE A 102 -11.48 12.71 -2.35
N ASP A 103 -12.18 12.77 -1.22
CA ASP A 103 -13.61 13.06 -1.18
C ASP A 103 -13.95 14.49 -1.59
N GLU A 104 -13.09 15.47 -1.30
CA GLU A 104 -13.28 16.84 -1.78
C GLU A 104 -13.14 16.95 -3.30
N ARG A 105 -12.24 16.16 -3.90
CA ARG A 105 -11.91 16.23 -5.33
C ARG A 105 -12.76 15.32 -6.19
N ASP A 106 -12.90 14.08 -5.77
CA ASP A 106 -13.57 13.00 -6.48
C ASP A 106 -14.42 12.15 -5.50
N PRO A 107 -15.57 12.68 -5.05
CA PRO A 107 -16.46 11.95 -4.14
C PRO A 107 -16.83 10.56 -4.68
N GLY A 108 -16.66 9.53 -3.84
CA GLY A 108 -16.96 8.15 -4.23
C GLY A 108 -15.92 7.49 -5.16
N ALA A 109 -14.73 8.09 -5.30
CA ALA A 109 -13.63 7.43 -5.97
C ALA A 109 -13.21 6.14 -5.26
N ARG A 110 -12.74 5.17 -6.05
CA ARG A 110 -12.16 3.93 -5.51
C ARG A 110 -10.77 4.19 -4.99
N VAL A 111 -10.41 3.53 -3.90
CA VAL A 111 -9.12 3.70 -3.24
C VAL A 111 -8.40 2.36 -3.14
N VAL A 112 -7.18 2.32 -3.66
CA VAL A 112 -6.26 1.18 -3.58
C VAL A 112 -5.20 1.50 -2.53
N LEU A 113 -5.25 0.79 -1.41
CA LEU A 113 -4.22 0.81 -0.37
C LEU A 113 -3.12 -0.17 -0.82
N LEU A 114 -1.89 0.32 -0.96
CA LEU A 114 -0.77 -0.46 -1.51
C LEU A 114 -0.08 -1.34 -0.45
N GLY A 115 -0.68 -1.56 0.73
CA GLY A 115 -0.13 -2.40 1.80
C GLY A 115 0.67 -1.63 2.84
N ASP A 116 1.30 -2.39 3.75
CA ASP A 116 2.09 -1.93 4.89
C ASP A 116 1.31 -0.96 5.79
N LEU A 117 0.23 -1.50 6.36
CA LEU A 117 -0.56 -0.79 7.36
C LEU A 117 0.05 -0.89 8.76
N ILE A 118 0.81 -1.96 9.03
CA ILE A 118 1.30 -2.30 10.37
C ILE A 118 2.81 -2.13 10.54
N ASP A 119 3.25 -2.23 11.80
CA ASP A 119 4.63 -2.07 12.27
C ASP A 119 5.22 -0.65 12.13
N ASP A 120 6.37 -0.42 12.76
CA ASP A 120 7.06 0.87 12.95
C ASP A 120 6.34 1.90 13.84
N ALA A 121 5.05 1.69 14.13
CA ALA A 121 4.28 2.45 15.09
C ALA A 121 3.00 1.70 15.50
N PRO A 122 2.32 2.14 16.58
CA PRO A 122 1.01 1.60 16.97
C PRO A 122 0.02 1.57 15.81
N ALA A 123 -0.36 0.36 15.37
CA ALA A 123 -1.14 0.19 14.14
C ALA A 123 -2.60 -0.24 14.37
N ARG A 124 -2.97 -0.57 15.61
CA ARG A 124 -4.33 -1.02 15.99
C ARG A 124 -5.44 -0.14 15.41
N ALA A 125 -5.34 1.18 15.60
CA ALA A 125 -6.38 2.12 15.17
C ALA A 125 -6.50 2.15 13.65
N LEU A 126 -5.37 2.15 12.93
CA LEU A 126 -5.35 2.15 11.47
C LEU A 126 -5.96 0.86 10.90
N VAL A 127 -5.58 -0.31 11.43
CA VAL A 127 -6.10 -1.60 10.97
C VAL A 127 -7.62 -1.65 11.15
N LEU A 128 -8.12 -1.32 12.34
CA LEU A 128 -9.57 -1.29 12.60
C LEU A 128 -10.28 -0.30 11.68
N ARG A 129 -9.67 0.86 11.41
CA ARG A 129 -10.26 1.88 10.55
C ARG A 129 -10.37 1.42 9.11
N VAL A 130 -9.34 0.78 8.57
CA VAL A 130 -9.38 0.22 7.21
C VAL A 130 -10.45 -0.87 7.12
N MET A 131 -10.58 -1.74 8.13
CA MET A 131 -11.67 -2.73 8.14
C MET A 131 -13.06 -2.06 8.19
N GLU A 132 -13.24 -1.05 9.03
CA GLU A 132 -14.48 -0.27 9.14
C GLU A 132 -14.85 0.37 7.80
N LEU A 133 -13.91 1.05 7.14
CA LEU A 133 -14.10 1.68 5.83
C LEU A 133 -14.52 0.67 4.75
N MET A 134 -13.86 -0.49 4.69
CA MET A 134 -14.22 -1.55 3.72
C MET A 134 -15.63 -2.11 3.97
N LEU A 135 -16.07 -2.18 5.23
CA LEU A 135 -17.39 -2.67 5.61
C LEU A 135 -18.50 -1.63 5.39
N ASP A 136 -18.21 -0.36 5.63
CA ASP A 136 -19.17 0.74 5.53
C ASP A 136 -19.36 1.20 4.08
N GLU A 137 -18.34 1.04 3.24
CA GLU A 137 -18.36 1.42 1.84
C GLU A 137 -17.94 0.26 0.90
N PRO A 138 -18.77 -0.80 0.78
CA PRO A 138 -18.47 -1.93 -0.08
C PRO A 138 -18.19 -1.52 -1.53
N GLY A 139 -17.10 -2.04 -2.09
CA GLY A 139 -16.69 -1.78 -3.48
C GLY A 139 -15.94 -0.45 -3.69
N ARG A 140 -15.69 0.32 -2.62
CA ARG A 140 -14.87 1.53 -2.66
C ARG A 140 -13.39 1.25 -2.44
N PHE A 141 -13.06 0.40 -1.47
CA PHE A 141 -11.69 0.17 -1.02
C PHE A 141 -11.15 -1.20 -1.44
N THR A 142 -9.85 -1.26 -1.76
CA THR A 142 -9.10 -2.52 -1.89
C THR A 142 -7.75 -2.38 -1.21
N LEU A 143 -7.41 -3.35 -0.38
CA LEU A 143 -6.08 -3.51 0.22
C LEU A 143 -5.26 -4.50 -0.59
N LEU A 144 -4.10 -4.08 -1.10
CA LEU A 144 -3.05 -5.00 -1.54
C LEU A 144 -2.24 -5.45 -0.33
N ALA A 145 -1.79 -6.71 -0.31
CA ALA A 145 -0.94 -7.20 0.78
C ALA A 145 0.45 -6.55 0.73
N GLY A 146 0.85 -5.91 1.83
CA GLY A 146 2.22 -5.48 2.07
C GLY A 146 3.11 -6.57 2.66
N ASN A 147 4.43 -6.37 2.68
CA ASN A 147 5.32 -7.36 3.30
C ASN A 147 5.22 -7.36 4.83
N HIS A 148 4.96 -6.21 5.46
CA HIS A 148 4.72 -6.16 6.89
C HIS A 148 3.42 -6.86 7.25
N ASP A 149 2.37 -6.63 6.45
CA ASP A 149 1.07 -7.28 6.62
C ASP A 149 1.16 -8.81 6.48
N ASP A 150 1.80 -9.32 5.41
CA ASP A 150 1.93 -10.76 5.13
C ASP A 150 2.91 -11.46 6.09
N ALA A 151 3.82 -10.70 6.72
CA ALA A 151 4.77 -11.25 7.66
C ALA A 151 4.14 -11.62 9.00
N LEU A 152 3.00 -11.01 9.37
CA LEU A 152 2.26 -11.33 10.59
C LEU A 152 1.69 -12.75 10.52
N SER A 153 1.95 -13.54 11.56
CA SER A 153 1.49 -14.93 11.68
C SER A 153 0.72 -15.14 12.97
N ALA A 154 -0.44 -15.78 12.85
CA ALA A 154 -1.23 -16.22 13.99
C ALA A 154 -0.51 -17.32 14.78
N PRO A 155 -0.74 -17.41 16.10
CA PRO A 155 -0.23 -18.51 16.91
C PRO A 155 -0.80 -19.86 16.43
N ARG A 156 0.02 -20.92 16.53
CA ARG A 156 -0.41 -22.28 16.16
C ARG A 156 -1.39 -22.91 17.15
N GLU A 157 -1.31 -22.49 18.41
CA GLU A 157 -2.12 -22.99 19.51
C GLU A 157 -2.91 -21.84 20.14
N PRO A 158 -4.13 -22.10 20.67
CA PRO A 158 -4.90 -21.10 21.41
C PRO A 158 -4.09 -20.51 22.57
N GLY A 159 -4.04 -19.18 22.65
CA GLY A 159 -3.30 -18.45 23.68
C GLY A 159 -1.79 -18.29 23.42
N GLY A 160 -1.28 -18.74 22.26
CA GLY A 160 0.08 -18.42 21.82
C GLY A 160 0.24 -16.95 21.40
N ALA A 161 1.50 -16.52 21.21
CA ALA A 161 1.82 -15.18 20.74
C ALA A 161 1.80 -15.10 19.20
N PHE A 162 1.41 -13.94 18.68
CA PHE A 162 1.62 -13.59 17.28
C PHE A 162 3.12 -13.41 17.01
N THR A 163 3.54 -13.67 15.78
CA THR A 163 4.93 -13.48 15.36
C THR A 163 4.98 -12.73 14.04
N SER A 164 6.11 -12.08 13.76
CA SER A 164 6.38 -11.42 12.49
C SER A 164 7.68 -11.94 11.88
N ARG A 165 7.72 -12.01 10.54
CA ARG A 165 8.91 -12.40 9.76
C ARG A 165 9.75 -11.19 9.30
N VAL A 166 9.32 -9.97 9.65
CA VAL A 166 10.03 -8.70 9.36
C VAL A 166 10.47 -8.02 10.65
N GLU A 167 11.44 -7.13 10.51
CA GLU A 167 11.81 -6.19 11.56
C GLU A 167 11.69 -4.74 11.05
N PRO A 168 11.04 -3.84 11.82
CA PRO A 168 10.35 -4.14 13.08
C PRO A 168 9.05 -4.93 12.86
N GLY A 169 8.61 -5.61 13.91
CA GLY A 169 7.40 -6.46 13.94
C GLY A 169 6.51 -6.10 15.14
N ASP A 170 6.43 -4.81 15.46
CA ASP A 170 5.87 -4.28 16.69
C ASP A 170 4.38 -4.59 16.83
N PHE A 171 3.65 -4.70 15.73
CA PHE A 171 2.23 -5.02 15.79
C PHE A 171 1.98 -6.41 16.37
N ALA A 172 2.87 -7.38 16.13
CA ALA A 172 2.79 -8.69 16.78
C ALA A 172 2.93 -8.57 18.32
N LEU A 173 3.72 -7.60 18.80
CA LEU A 173 3.89 -7.31 20.23
C LEU A 173 2.71 -6.52 20.80
N GLU A 174 1.99 -5.74 20.00
CA GLU A 174 0.75 -5.06 20.41
C GLU A 174 -0.40 -6.03 20.70
N LEU A 175 -0.37 -7.24 20.13
CA LEU A 175 -1.47 -8.22 20.18
C LEU A 175 -1.40 -9.12 21.42
N THR A 176 -1.52 -8.55 22.62
CA THR A 176 -1.28 -9.27 23.89
C THR A 176 -2.54 -9.63 24.69
N GLY A 177 -3.70 -9.02 24.42
CA GLY A 177 -4.97 -9.31 25.09
C GLY A 177 -5.96 -10.18 24.29
N PRO A 178 -7.06 -10.67 24.91
CA PRO A 178 -8.09 -11.48 24.22
C PRO A 178 -8.80 -10.74 23.07
N HIS A 179 -9.13 -9.46 23.25
CA HIS A 179 -9.68 -8.62 22.18
C HIS A 179 -8.66 -8.41 21.06
N ASP A 180 -7.38 -8.40 21.40
CA ASP A 180 -6.29 -8.22 20.46
C ASP A 180 -6.05 -9.50 19.66
N ALA A 181 -6.23 -10.66 20.28
CA ALA A 181 -6.20 -11.94 19.57
C ALA A 181 -7.28 -12.01 18.48
N ALA A 182 -8.50 -11.52 18.76
CA ALA A 182 -9.56 -11.45 17.75
C ALA A 182 -9.19 -10.51 16.59
N LEU A 183 -8.62 -9.34 16.89
CA LEU A 183 -8.11 -8.42 15.88
C LEU A 183 -6.99 -9.04 15.03
N GLY A 184 -5.99 -9.63 15.66
CA GLY A 184 -4.86 -10.25 14.98
C GLY A 184 -5.29 -11.41 14.08
N LEU A 185 -6.18 -12.28 14.55
CA LEU A 185 -6.73 -13.38 13.76
C LEU A 185 -7.55 -12.86 12.57
N ALA A 186 -8.39 -11.84 12.78
CA ALA A 186 -9.15 -11.20 11.71
C ALA A 186 -8.20 -10.58 10.67
N TYR A 187 -7.16 -9.89 11.11
CA TYR A 187 -6.21 -9.23 10.22
C TYR A 187 -5.39 -10.24 9.40
N VAL A 188 -4.85 -11.29 10.02
CA VAL A 188 -4.15 -12.38 9.30
C VAL A 188 -5.05 -12.98 8.22
N ARG A 189 -6.35 -13.18 8.50
CA ARG A 189 -7.30 -13.67 7.49
C ARG A 189 -7.50 -12.66 6.35
N VAL A 190 -7.71 -11.38 6.67
CA VAL A 190 -7.88 -10.31 5.68
C VAL A 190 -6.67 -10.25 4.74
N VAL A 191 -5.45 -10.29 5.28
CA VAL A 191 -4.23 -10.22 4.49
C VAL A 191 -4.00 -11.50 3.68
N ALA A 192 -4.31 -12.68 4.22
CA ALA A 192 -4.22 -13.94 3.49
C ALA A 192 -5.06 -13.91 2.19
N GLU A 193 -6.25 -13.29 2.25
CA GLU A 193 -7.18 -13.14 1.14
C GLU A 193 -6.91 -11.90 0.25
N ALA A 194 -6.10 -10.95 0.72
CA ALA A 194 -5.77 -9.73 -0.01
C ALA A 194 -5.03 -10.05 -1.32
N PRO A 195 -5.33 -9.35 -2.43
CA PRO A 195 -4.55 -9.46 -3.66
C PRO A 195 -3.12 -8.96 -3.48
N ARG A 196 -2.21 -9.46 -4.32
CA ARG A 196 -0.80 -9.08 -4.34
C ARG A 196 -0.47 -8.16 -5.52
N ALA A 197 -1.33 -8.15 -6.53
CA ALA A 197 -1.24 -7.25 -7.68
C ALA A 197 -2.62 -6.88 -8.21
N LEU A 198 -2.72 -5.68 -8.79
CA LEU A 198 -3.87 -5.20 -9.53
C LEU A 198 -3.42 -4.75 -10.93
N LEU A 199 -4.00 -5.35 -11.96
CA LEU A 199 -3.70 -5.12 -13.36
C LEU A 199 -4.80 -4.29 -14.01
N PHE A 200 -4.43 -3.20 -14.66
CA PHE A 200 -5.37 -2.34 -15.40
C PHE A 200 -5.28 -2.64 -16.90
N GLU A 201 -6.42 -2.59 -17.60
CA GLU A 201 -6.50 -2.81 -19.05
C GLU A 201 -5.72 -1.79 -19.89
N ASP A 202 -5.38 -0.64 -19.31
CA ASP A 202 -4.60 0.42 -19.96
C ASP A 202 -3.07 0.27 -19.75
N GLY A 203 -2.66 -0.80 -19.07
CA GLY A 203 -1.26 -1.17 -18.89
C GLY A 203 -0.65 -0.76 -17.57
N LEU A 204 -1.38 -0.12 -16.66
CA LEU A 204 -0.87 0.09 -15.30
C LEU A 204 -0.86 -1.22 -14.51
N LEU A 205 0.21 -1.45 -13.76
CA LEU A 205 0.29 -2.47 -12.72
C LEU A 205 0.43 -1.78 -11.36
N ALA A 206 -0.37 -2.19 -10.38
CA ALA A 206 -0.21 -1.79 -8.98
C ALA A 206 0.19 -2.99 -8.13
N THR A 207 1.25 -2.84 -7.34
CA THR A 207 1.74 -3.85 -6.39
C THR A 207 2.19 -3.15 -5.11
N HIS A 208 2.42 -3.88 -4.04
CA HIS A 208 3.05 -3.27 -2.88
C HIS A 208 4.51 -2.91 -3.16
N ALA A 209 5.28 -3.83 -3.74
CA ALA A 209 6.71 -3.68 -3.97
C ALA A 209 7.10 -3.85 -5.45
N GLY A 210 7.43 -5.05 -5.89
CA GLY A 210 8.11 -5.27 -7.16
C GLY A 210 7.31 -6.06 -8.18
N VAL A 211 8.03 -6.78 -9.02
CA VAL A 211 7.51 -7.68 -10.04
C VAL A 211 8.33 -8.97 -10.10
N PRO A 212 7.73 -10.11 -10.50
CA PRO A 212 8.44 -11.37 -10.69
C PRO A 212 9.74 -11.22 -11.49
N HIS A 213 10.82 -11.71 -10.90
CA HIS A 213 12.14 -11.64 -11.50
C HIS A 213 12.30 -12.64 -12.66
N ARG A 214 13.32 -12.42 -13.49
CA ARG A 214 13.63 -13.20 -14.71
C ARG A 214 13.65 -14.73 -14.55
N ASP A 215 14.03 -15.25 -13.39
CA ASP A 215 14.08 -16.70 -13.12
C ASP A 215 12.68 -17.33 -13.08
N LEU A 216 11.63 -16.55 -12.84
CA LEU A 216 10.24 -17.01 -12.79
C LEU A 216 9.50 -16.89 -14.13
N LEU A 217 10.01 -16.13 -15.09
CA LEU A 217 9.23 -15.80 -16.29
C LEU A 217 8.84 -17.03 -17.11
N SER A 218 9.71 -18.03 -17.23
CA SER A 218 9.40 -19.25 -17.98
C SER A 218 8.26 -20.08 -17.36
N THR A 219 7.93 -19.85 -16.09
CA THR A 219 6.80 -20.50 -15.41
C THR A 219 5.50 -19.71 -15.52
N ILE A 220 5.55 -18.45 -15.97
CA ILE A 220 4.37 -17.60 -16.14
C ILE A 220 3.85 -17.74 -17.57
N ARG A 221 2.74 -18.46 -17.77
CA ARG A 221 2.12 -18.69 -19.09
C ARG A 221 0.70 -18.14 -19.17
N THR A 222 0.06 -17.97 -18.02
CA THR A 222 -1.30 -17.47 -17.82
C THR A 222 -1.31 -16.44 -16.69
N VAL A 223 -2.41 -15.69 -16.56
CA VAL A 223 -2.58 -14.73 -15.44
C VAL A 223 -2.56 -15.46 -14.09
N ALA A 224 -3.20 -16.63 -14.00
CA ALA A 224 -3.19 -17.47 -12.80
C ALA A 224 -1.78 -17.82 -12.31
N ASP A 225 -0.79 -17.98 -13.20
CA ASP A 225 0.59 -18.33 -12.81
C ASP A 225 1.29 -17.20 -12.01
N LEU A 226 0.83 -15.96 -12.15
CA LEU A 226 1.28 -14.82 -11.33
C LEU A 226 0.86 -14.99 -9.85
N SER A 227 -0.08 -15.88 -9.56
CA SER A 227 -0.47 -16.25 -8.19
C SER A 227 0.44 -17.32 -7.57
N SER A 228 1.53 -17.74 -8.23
CA SER A 228 2.51 -18.63 -7.58
C SER A 228 3.17 -17.96 -6.37
N THR A 229 3.51 -18.72 -5.34
CA THR A 229 4.12 -18.20 -4.10
C THR A 229 5.37 -17.36 -4.37
N ALA A 230 6.19 -17.75 -5.35
CA ALA A 230 7.39 -17.00 -5.73
C ALA A 230 7.05 -15.64 -6.37
N CYS A 231 6.03 -15.58 -7.24
CA CYS A 231 5.57 -14.33 -7.83
C CYS A 231 4.94 -13.42 -6.78
N GLN A 232 4.10 -13.96 -5.90
CA GLN A 232 3.51 -13.23 -4.78
C GLN A 232 4.59 -12.62 -3.87
N SER A 233 5.64 -13.39 -3.56
CA SER A 233 6.78 -12.87 -2.81
C SER A 233 7.44 -11.69 -3.55
N ASP A 234 7.64 -11.78 -4.86
CA ASP A 234 8.27 -10.69 -5.61
C ASP A 234 7.41 -9.42 -5.66
N PHE A 235 6.08 -9.56 -5.69
CA PHE A 235 5.14 -8.45 -5.59
C PHE A 235 5.17 -7.73 -4.25
N MET A 236 5.56 -8.40 -3.16
CA MET A 236 5.57 -7.82 -1.81
C MET A 236 6.96 -7.41 -1.33
N TRP A 237 8.05 -8.02 -1.84
CA TRP A 237 9.35 -7.89 -1.18
C TRP A 237 10.47 -7.26 -1.99
N LEU A 238 10.34 -7.13 -3.31
CA LEU A 238 11.45 -6.62 -4.11
C LEU A 238 11.52 -5.09 -4.10
N ARG A 239 12.70 -4.58 -3.76
CA ARG A 239 13.03 -3.15 -3.85
C ARG A 239 13.41 -2.74 -5.27
N ALA A 240 13.03 -1.53 -5.67
CA ALA A 240 13.50 -0.99 -6.93
C ALA A 240 14.95 -0.51 -6.76
N ALA A 241 15.84 -0.98 -7.63
CA ALA A 241 17.24 -0.58 -7.62
C ALA A 241 17.56 0.32 -8.82
N ASN A 242 18.40 1.34 -8.58
CA ASN A 242 19.01 2.13 -9.63
C ASN A 242 20.15 1.35 -10.31
N ALA A 243 19.80 0.26 -10.98
CA ALA A 243 20.70 -0.59 -11.73
C ALA A 243 19.95 -1.23 -12.90
N PRO A 244 20.63 -1.61 -14.00
CA PRO A 244 19.98 -2.31 -15.11
C PRO A 244 19.41 -3.65 -14.70
N ARG A 245 20.19 -4.43 -13.94
CA ARG A 245 19.80 -5.78 -13.53
C ARG A 245 20.17 -6.02 -12.09
N LYS A 246 19.40 -6.88 -11.44
CA LYS A 246 19.76 -7.48 -10.16
C LYS A 246 19.78 -9.00 -10.31
N ARG A 247 20.44 -9.68 -9.38
CA ARG A 247 20.40 -11.14 -9.31
C ARG A 247 19.21 -11.51 -8.43
N PRO A 248 18.34 -12.45 -8.85
CA PRO A 248 17.32 -12.98 -7.96
C PRO A 248 17.96 -13.49 -6.68
N ASN A 249 17.38 -13.14 -5.54
CA ASN A 249 17.72 -13.73 -4.26
C ASN A 249 16.51 -14.52 -3.76
N ARG A 250 16.63 -15.84 -3.73
CA ARG A 250 15.59 -16.76 -3.24
C ARG A 250 15.92 -17.34 -1.87
N PHE A 251 17.06 -16.94 -1.29
CA PHE A 251 17.51 -17.39 0.03
C PHE A 251 17.06 -16.47 1.16
N ALA A 252 16.60 -15.26 0.83
CA ALA A 252 16.00 -14.32 1.75
C ALA A 252 14.68 -13.79 1.17
N LEU A 253 13.83 -13.26 2.04
CA LEU A 253 12.57 -12.62 1.61
C LEU A 253 12.85 -11.35 0.80
N GLY A 254 13.89 -10.60 1.18
CA GLY A 254 14.28 -9.37 0.51
C GLY A 254 15.09 -9.60 -0.78
N GLY A 255 14.87 -8.72 -1.74
CA GLY A 255 15.65 -8.65 -2.97
C GLY A 255 15.52 -7.29 -3.63
N SER A 256 16.01 -7.19 -4.86
CA SER A 256 15.77 -6.02 -5.67
C SER A 256 15.63 -6.40 -7.13
N PHE A 257 15.01 -5.55 -7.92
CA PHE A 257 14.99 -5.65 -9.38
C PHE A 257 15.59 -4.38 -9.99
N GLY A 258 16.25 -4.55 -11.13
CA GLY A 258 16.74 -3.44 -11.93
C GLY A 258 15.73 -3.01 -12.97
N TRP A 259 15.99 -1.88 -13.64
CA TRP A 259 15.10 -1.39 -14.67
C TRP A 259 14.96 -2.37 -15.83
N GLU A 260 15.98 -3.11 -16.27
CA GLU A 260 15.79 -4.14 -17.31
C GLU A 260 14.99 -5.35 -16.84
N ASP A 261 14.99 -5.67 -15.54
CA ASP A 261 14.21 -6.79 -15.01
C ASP A 261 12.72 -6.47 -15.11
N LEU A 262 12.33 -5.23 -14.80
CA LEU A 262 10.97 -4.72 -14.99
C LEU A 262 10.51 -4.85 -16.47
N ARG A 263 11.42 -4.68 -17.44
CA ARG A 263 11.05 -4.77 -18.88
C ARG A 263 10.66 -6.16 -19.19
N VAL A 264 11.57 -7.05 -18.80
CA VAL A 264 11.56 -8.40 -19.31
C VAL A 264 10.33 -9.06 -18.71
N PHE A 265 9.97 -8.70 -17.48
CA PHE A 265 8.64 -8.96 -16.92
C PHE A 265 7.50 -8.35 -17.75
N PHE A 266 7.47 -7.04 -18.01
CA PHE A 266 6.38 -6.40 -18.77
C PHE A 266 6.21 -6.96 -20.19
N ASP A 267 7.31 -7.16 -20.92
CA ASP A 267 7.33 -7.70 -22.28
C ASP A 267 6.88 -9.17 -22.29
N HIS A 268 7.21 -9.93 -21.23
CA HIS A 268 6.79 -11.32 -21.08
C HIS A 268 5.30 -11.44 -20.75
N VAL A 269 4.79 -10.55 -19.90
CA VAL A 269 3.40 -10.60 -19.42
C VAL A 269 2.42 -9.93 -20.38
N ALA A 270 2.85 -8.94 -21.18
CA ALA A 270 1.95 -8.25 -22.11
C ALA A 270 1.17 -9.17 -23.07
N PRO A 271 1.78 -10.19 -23.72
CA PRO A 271 1.03 -11.14 -24.54
C PRO A 271 0.03 -12.00 -23.75
N ILE A 272 0.32 -12.27 -22.47
CA ILE A 272 -0.55 -13.04 -21.57
C ILE A 272 -1.80 -12.22 -21.21
N LEU A 273 -1.64 -10.91 -21.04
CA LEU A 273 -2.72 -9.97 -20.75
C LEU A 273 -3.52 -9.56 -21.99
N GLY A 274 -2.90 -9.67 -23.17
CA GLY A 274 -3.46 -9.18 -24.43
C GLY A 274 -3.30 -7.66 -24.64
N HIS A 275 -2.57 -6.97 -23.76
CA HIS A 275 -2.29 -5.54 -23.85
C HIS A 275 -0.91 -5.22 -23.22
N PRO A 276 -0.23 -4.16 -23.66
CA PRO A 276 1.07 -3.77 -23.09
C PRO A 276 0.93 -3.31 -21.64
N LEU A 277 1.95 -3.57 -20.83
CA LEU A 277 2.17 -2.88 -19.56
C LEU A 277 3.01 -1.63 -19.79
N THR A 278 2.59 -0.52 -19.21
CA THR A 278 3.10 0.84 -19.46
C THR A 278 3.73 1.45 -18.21
N GLY A 279 3.28 1.07 -17.02
CA GLY A 279 3.82 1.58 -15.76
C GLY A 279 3.60 0.66 -14.56
N LEU A 280 4.35 0.93 -13.49
CA LEU A 280 4.21 0.32 -12.18
C LEU A 280 3.97 1.42 -11.14
N VAL A 281 2.91 1.30 -10.34
CA VAL A 281 2.74 2.06 -9.09
C VAL A 281 2.92 1.13 -7.90
N ARG A 282 3.70 1.56 -6.89
CA ARG A 282 4.08 0.76 -5.73
C ARG A 282 4.27 1.59 -4.46
N GLY A 283 4.34 0.92 -3.31
CA GLY A 283 4.85 1.44 -2.03
C GLY A 283 6.22 0.87 -1.69
N HIS A 284 6.40 0.40 -0.44
CA HIS A 284 7.49 -0.39 0.14
C HIS A 284 8.86 0.28 0.31
N ASP A 285 9.21 1.23 -0.57
CA ASP A 285 10.48 1.94 -0.51
C ASP A 285 10.26 3.32 0.14
N HIS A 286 10.88 3.53 1.31
CA HIS A 286 10.83 4.81 2.03
C HIS A 286 11.84 5.79 1.42
N VAL A 287 11.46 6.34 0.28
CA VAL A 287 12.31 7.25 -0.51
C VAL A 287 12.56 8.56 0.23
N ALA A 288 13.69 9.22 -0.06
CA ALA A 288 14.06 10.46 0.63
C ALA A 288 13.06 11.60 0.39
N GLY A 289 12.48 11.64 -0.81
CA GLY A 289 11.39 12.54 -1.16
C GLY A 289 10.01 12.01 -0.75
N PRO A 290 8.94 12.74 -1.10
CA PRO A 290 7.58 12.30 -0.81
C PRO A 290 7.12 11.16 -1.73
N PHE A 291 7.71 11.06 -2.93
CA PHE A 291 7.57 9.95 -3.87
C PHE A 291 8.83 9.88 -4.74
N ARG A 292 8.98 8.81 -5.50
CA ARG A 292 10.04 8.66 -6.51
C ARG A 292 9.43 8.20 -7.82
N ILE A 293 9.78 8.87 -8.91
CA ILE A 293 9.54 8.36 -10.25
C ILE A 293 10.87 7.92 -10.83
N ASP A 294 11.01 6.62 -11.07
CA ASP A 294 12.17 6.09 -11.79
C ASP A 294 11.82 6.02 -13.28
N VAL A 295 12.42 6.92 -14.07
CA VAL A 295 12.37 6.88 -15.54
C VAL A 295 13.79 6.65 -16.05
N PRO A 296 14.19 5.40 -16.33
CA PRO A 296 15.38 5.18 -17.11
C PRO A 296 15.17 5.84 -18.48
N ALA A 297 15.95 6.88 -18.80
CA ALA A 297 15.78 7.75 -19.97
C ALA A 297 15.69 7.00 -21.32
N ALA A 298 16.06 5.73 -21.37
CA ALA A 298 16.10 4.90 -22.58
C ALA A 298 14.75 4.22 -22.95
N TRP A 299 13.65 4.43 -22.21
CA TRP A 299 12.63 3.38 -22.16
C TRP A 299 11.14 3.70 -22.21
N GLY A 300 10.72 4.93 -21.90
CA GLY A 300 9.30 5.32 -21.99
C GLY A 300 8.33 4.57 -21.05
N ARG A 301 8.78 3.60 -20.24
CA ARG A 301 8.00 3.05 -19.12
C ARG A 301 8.52 3.60 -17.81
N THR A 302 7.65 3.57 -16.83
CA THR A 302 7.77 4.42 -15.66
C THR A 302 7.38 3.64 -14.41
N LEU A 303 8.12 3.86 -13.32
CA LEU A 303 7.83 3.31 -12.01
C LEU A 303 7.59 4.48 -11.06
N MET A 304 6.49 4.43 -10.31
CA MET A 304 6.16 5.37 -9.25
C MET A 304 6.15 4.64 -7.91
N THR A 305 6.99 5.10 -6.98
CA THR A 305 6.96 4.71 -5.57
C THR A 305 6.26 5.80 -4.77
N LEU A 306 5.17 5.44 -4.11
CA LEU A 306 4.39 6.30 -3.23
C LEU A 306 4.73 6.05 -1.76
N ASN A 307 4.73 7.12 -0.96
CA ASN A 307 4.76 7.04 0.48
C ASN A 307 3.69 8.00 1.02
N ALA A 308 2.72 7.45 1.75
CA ALA A 308 1.59 8.21 2.26
C ALA A 308 1.80 8.70 3.69
N MET A 309 2.92 8.38 4.35
CA MET A 309 3.12 8.74 5.76
C MET A 309 3.33 10.24 5.95
N SER A 310 2.72 10.78 7.01
CA SER A 310 2.85 12.18 7.44
C SER A 310 4.08 12.43 8.29
N ARG A 311 4.70 11.36 8.80
CA ARG A 311 5.94 11.41 9.56
C ARG A 311 6.98 10.42 9.04
N ARG A 312 8.21 10.70 9.41
CA ARG A 312 9.37 9.81 9.25
C ARG A 312 9.33 8.77 10.34
N LEU A 313 9.59 7.53 9.97
CA LEU A 313 9.67 6.44 10.93
C LEU A 313 11.00 6.50 11.69
N PRO A 314 11.07 6.01 12.94
CA PRO A 314 12.29 6.09 13.76
C PRO A 314 13.53 5.47 13.08
N ARG A 315 13.35 4.42 12.26
CA ARG A 315 14.44 3.75 11.52
C ARG A 315 14.98 4.54 10.32
N GLU A 316 14.27 5.57 9.86
CA GLU A 316 14.59 6.32 8.62
C GLU A 316 15.55 7.50 8.89
N ALA A 317 16.74 7.28 9.45
CA ALA A 317 17.72 8.36 9.68
C ALA A 317 18.69 8.55 8.49
N PRO A 318 19.07 9.79 8.10
CA PRO A 318 18.65 11.10 8.63
C PRO A 318 17.52 11.78 7.81
N GLY A 319 16.77 12.71 8.42
CA GLY A 319 15.82 13.61 7.74
C GLY A 319 14.83 14.30 8.70
N PRO A 320 13.96 15.21 8.20
CA PRO A 320 12.96 15.87 9.03
C PRO A 320 11.90 14.86 9.51
N HIS A 321 11.38 15.08 10.73
CA HIS A 321 10.29 14.28 11.31
C HIS A 321 9.01 14.35 10.49
N VAL A 322 8.58 15.55 10.13
CA VAL A 322 7.39 15.73 9.30
C VAL A 322 7.72 15.42 7.85
N ARG A 323 6.88 14.59 7.22
CA ARG A 323 6.93 14.28 5.78
C ARG A 323 5.78 14.98 5.07
N LEU A 324 5.90 15.02 3.74
CA LEU A 324 4.83 15.46 2.86
C LEU A 324 4.19 14.20 2.26
N PRO A 325 3.06 13.71 2.80
CA PRO A 325 2.36 12.56 2.23
C PRO A 325 2.05 12.75 0.75
N VAL A 326 2.18 11.70 -0.04
CA VAL A 326 1.72 11.71 -1.43
C VAL A 326 0.78 10.54 -1.70
N ILE A 327 -0.36 10.92 -2.28
CA ILE A 327 -1.34 10.02 -2.88
C ILE A 327 -1.28 10.19 -4.39
N ALA A 328 -1.87 9.28 -5.16
CA ALA A 328 -1.88 9.45 -6.60
C ALA A 328 -3.22 9.09 -7.26
N ARG A 329 -3.63 9.92 -8.22
CA ARG A 329 -4.85 9.71 -9.00
C ARG A 329 -4.53 8.93 -10.28
N HIS A 330 -5.26 7.85 -10.53
CA HIS A 330 -5.12 7.06 -11.76
C HIS A 330 -5.31 7.93 -13.01
N ARG A 331 -4.39 7.77 -13.98
CA ARG A 331 -4.44 8.42 -15.29
C ARG A 331 -4.39 7.36 -16.38
N PRO A 332 -5.41 7.26 -17.24
CA PRO A 332 -5.45 6.21 -18.25
C PRO A 332 -4.22 6.20 -19.15
N GLY A 333 -3.57 5.03 -19.26
CA GLY A 333 -2.43 4.80 -20.15
C GLY A 333 -1.10 5.41 -19.71
N GLY A 334 -0.96 5.85 -18.45
CA GLY A 334 0.27 6.40 -17.91
C GLY A 334 0.46 6.11 -16.41
N LEU A 335 1.46 6.75 -15.80
CA LEU A 335 1.53 6.74 -14.33
C LEU A 335 0.37 7.52 -13.74
N PRO A 336 -0.07 7.13 -12.52
CA PRO A 336 -0.89 7.98 -11.69
C PRO A 336 -0.29 9.38 -11.52
N GLU A 337 -1.14 10.38 -11.39
CA GLU A 337 -0.75 11.76 -11.08
C GLU A 337 -0.51 11.91 -9.57
N PRO A 338 0.70 12.28 -9.13
CA PRO A 338 1.01 12.41 -7.72
C PRO A 338 0.47 13.73 -7.16
N MET A 339 -0.13 13.67 -5.97
CA MET A 339 -0.63 14.82 -5.25
C MET A 339 -0.15 14.79 -3.80
N ALA A 340 0.41 15.90 -3.35
CA ALA A 340 0.98 16.05 -2.02
C ALA A 340 -0.04 16.64 -1.06
N LEU A 341 -0.16 16.08 0.15
CA LEU A 341 -1.06 16.59 1.18
C LEU A 341 -0.33 17.59 2.07
N ALA A 342 -0.77 18.85 2.08
CA ALA A 342 -0.20 19.92 2.88
C ALA A 342 -0.62 19.86 4.36
N ILE A 343 -0.47 18.70 5.00
CA ILE A 343 -0.87 18.53 6.40
C ILE A 343 -0.06 19.50 7.27
N PRO A 344 -0.70 20.36 8.09
CA PRO A 344 0.01 21.31 8.93
C PRO A 344 1.02 20.61 9.84
N ASN A 345 2.28 21.06 9.84
CA ASN A 345 3.34 20.46 10.66
C ASN A 345 2.98 20.37 12.16
N ALA A 346 2.25 21.37 12.67
CA ALA A 346 1.78 21.39 14.06
C ALA A 346 0.81 20.23 14.35
N LEU A 347 -0.05 19.90 13.38
CA LEU A 347 -0.99 18.79 13.48
C LEU A 347 -0.25 17.44 13.50
N VAL A 348 0.72 17.25 12.60
CA VAL A 348 1.57 16.05 12.59
C VAL A 348 2.28 15.87 13.94
N ARG A 349 2.87 16.93 14.49
CA ARG A 349 3.56 16.90 15.79
C ARG A 349 2.62 16.67 16.98
N THR A 350 1.35 17.03 16.86
CA THR A 350 0.34 16.76 17.90
C THR A 350 -0.06 15.30 17.91
N PHE A 351 -0.18 14.67 16.74
CA PHE A 351 -0.49 13.24 16.64
C PHE A 351 0.72 12.36 16.94
N TYR A 352 1.89 12.80 16.50
CA TYR A 352 3.13 12.06 16.55
C TYR A 352 4.22 13.00 17.08
N PRO A 353 4.32 13.16 18.41
CA PRO A 353 5.38 13.96 19.00
C PRO A 353 6.74 13.37 18.62
N GLU A 354 7.75 14.24 18.46
CA GLU A 354 9.14 13.78 18.40
C GLU A 354 9.48 13.25 19.79
N ASP A 355 10.11 12.07 19.87
CA ASP A 355 10.74 11.65 21.11
C ASP A 355 11.79 12.72 21.45
N ASP A 356 11.78 13.23 22.70
CA ASP A 356 12.85 14.12 23.18
C ASP A 356 14.17 13.36 23.08
N ALA A 357 14.95 13.66 22.04
CA ALA A 357 16.19 12.95 21.69
C ALA A 357 17.30 13.06 22.74
#